data_AF-A0AAW9HYG8-F1
#
_entry.id   AF-A0AAW9HYG8-F1
#
_cell.length_a   1.000
_cell.length_b   1.000
_cell.length_c   1.000
_cell.angle_alpha   90.00
_cell.angle_beta   90.00
_cell.angle_gamma   90.00
#
_symmetry.space_group_name_H-M   'P 1'
#
loop_
_entity.id
_entity.type
_entity.pdbx_description
1 polymer ?
#
loop_
_entity_poly.entity_id
_entity_poly.type
_entity_poly.pdbx_seq_one_letter_code
_entity_poly.pdbx_strand_id
1 'polypeptide(L)' 'LPDVERSKFKYIGNSSLVGSYLSLISADARHKLEEIASQMTYVELSVYPTYMDEFVSACFLPHTNIDQFPTVKEILE' A
#
# COMPACT_ATOMS: atom_id res chain seq x y z
N LEU A 1 -6.58 0.05 6.87
CA LEU A 1 -6.72 0.11 5.39
C LEU A 1 -7.74 1.20 5.08
N PRO A 2 -7.64 1.87 3.93
CA PRO A 2 -8.64 2.85 3.52
C PRO A 2 -10.04 2.25 3.55
N ASP A 3 -11.03 3.06 3.92
CA ASP A 3 -12.41 2.64 3.97
C ASP A 3 -13.03 2.64 2.57
N VAL A 4 -12.82 1.54 1.85
CA VAL A 4 -13.34 1.26 0.52
C VAL A 4 -13.81 -0.18 0.43
N GLU A 5 -14.57 -0.51 -0.61
CA GLU A 5 -15.12 -1.84 -0.84
C GLU A 5 -14.07 -2.96 -0.66
N ARG A 6 -14.40 -3.96 0.16
CA ARG A 6 -13.49 -5.07 0.49
C ARG A 6 -13.09 -5.91 -0.73
N SER A 7 -13.93 -5.94 -1.77
CA SER A 7 -13.67 -6.60 -3.05
C SER A 7 -12.43 -6.06 -3.78
N LYS A 8 -11.99 -4.84 -3.48
CA LYS A 8 -10.79 -4.22 -4.07
C LYS A 8 -9.49 -4.71 -3.45
N PHE A 9 -9.55 -5.44 -2.33
CA PHE A 9 -8.37 -5.94 -1.64
C PHE A 9 -8.12 -7.41 -1.98
N LYS A 10 -6.86 -7.73 -2.32
CA LYS A 10 -6.39 -9.10 -2.50
C LYS A 10 -5.13 -9.33 -1.68
N TYR A 11 -5.15 -10.35 -0.83
CA TYR A 11 -3.96 -10.82 -0.13
C TYR A 11 -3.15 -11.75 -1.04
N ILE A 12 -1.85 -11.48 -1.19
CA ILE A 12 -0.96 -12.23 -2.10
C ILE A 12 0.14 -13.03 -1.39
N GLY A 13 0.16 -13.03 -0.05
CA GLY A 13 1.20 -13.72 0.72
C GLY A 13 2.59 -13.10 0.56
N ASN A 14 3.63 -13.93 0.58
CA ASN A 14 5.02 -13.48 0.42
C ASN A 14 5.36 -13.28 -1.08
N SER A 15 5.03 -12.11 -1.59
CA SER A 15 5.30 -11.74 -2.99
C SER A 15 6.80 -11.66 -3.31
N SER A 16 7.66 -11.34 -2.32
CA SER A 16 9.11 -11.28 -2.51
C SER A 16 9.67 -12.67 -2.86
N LEU A 17 9.32 -13.70 -2.09
CA LEU A 17 9.75 -15.07 -2.36
C LEU A 17 9.22 -15.60 -3.69
N VAL A 18 7.94 -15.38 -3.97
CA VAL A 18 7.31 -15.78 -5.24
C VAL A 18 7.97 -15.08 -6.42
N GLY A 19 8.24 -13.77 -6.30
CA GLY A 19 8.96 -13.00 -7.31
C GLY A 19 10.36 -13.53 -7.56
N SER A 20 11.14 -13.79 -6.50
CA SER A 20 12.48 -14.37 -6.63
C SER A 20 12.46 -15.73 -7.31
N TYR A 21 11.50 -16.59 -6.98
CA TYR A 21 11.32 -17.88 -7.63
C TYR A 21 10.99 -17.71 -9.12
N LEU A 22 10.05 -16.83 -9.48
CA LEU A 22 9.68 -16.55 -10.87
C LEU A 22 10.86 -16.04 -11.69
N SER A 23 11.63 -15.09 -11.15
CA SER A 23 12.82 -14.55 -11.82
C SER A 23 13.95 -15.58 -11.94
N LEU A 24 14.00 -16.60 -11.08
CA LEU A 24 14.97 -17.69 -11.19
C LEU A 24 14.61 -18.64 -12.34
N ILE A 25 13.33 -19.05 -12.44
CA ILE A 25 12.89 -20.09 -13.39
C ILE A 25 12.52 -19.56 -14.78
N SER A 26 12.22 -18.26 -14.93
CA SER A 26 11.76 -17.67 -16.18
C SER A 26 12.58 -16.45 -16.56
N ALA A 27 13.18 -16.50 -17.76
CA ALA A 27 13.90 -15.36 -18.33
C ALA A 27 12.95 -14.19 -18.64
N ASP A 28 11.75 -14.47 -19.17
CA ASP A 28 10.74 -13.45 -19.45
C ASP A 28 10.28 -12.73 -18.18
N ALA A 29 10.06 -13.47 -17.09
CA ALA A 29 9.71 -12.88 -15.80
C ALA A 29 10.83 -11.99 -15.25
N ARG A 30 12.10 -12.37 -15.47
CA ARG A 30 13.26 -11.57 -15.09
C ARG A 30 13.35 -10.28 -15.90
N HIS A 31 13.19 -10.35 -17.23
CA HIS A 31 13.16 -9.15 -18.08
C HIS A 31 12.00 -8.22 -17.71
N LYS A 32 10.83 -8.78 -17.38
CA LYS A 32 9.70 -7.97 -16.94
C LYS A 32 9.98 -7.27 -15.61
N LEU A 33 10.66 -7.95 -14.68
CA LEU A 33 11.09 -7.35 -13.41
C LEU A 33 12.03 -6.16 -13.65
N GLU A 34 13.00 -6.31 -14.55
CA GLU A 34 13.95 -5.23 -14.92
C GLU A 34 13.23 -4.02 -15.54
N GLU A 35 12.27 -4.26 -16.44
CA GLU A 35 11.43 -3.21 -17.03
C GLU A 35 10.65 -2.44 -15.95
N ILE A 36 9.96 -3.17 -15.06
CA ILE A 36 9.20 -2.56 -13.96
C ILE A 36 10.11 -1.73 -13.07
N ALA A 37 11.28 -2.26 -12.70
CA ALA A 37 12.24 -1.56 -11.87
C ALA A 37 12.71 -0.23 -12.51
N SER A 38 12.90 -0.21 -13.83
CA SER A 38 13.27 1.01 -14.57
C SER A 38 12.17 2.07 -14.62
N GLN A 39 10.91 1.68 -14.42
CA GLN A 39 9.74 2.57 -14.44
C GLN A 39 9.35 3.07 -13.05
N MET A 40 9.96 2.54 -11.98
CA MET A 40 9.64 2.93 -10.61
C MET A 40 10.30 4.27 -10.25
N THR A 41 9.47 5.25 -9.92
CA THR A 41 9.92 6.54 -9.37
C THR A 41 9.83 6.51 -7.85
N TYR A 42 10.96 6.76 -7.18
CA TYR A 42 11.01 6.92 -5.73
C TYR A 42 10.41 8.27 -5.31
N VAL A 43 9.59 8.25 -4.26
CA VAL A 43 9.02 9.45 -3.62
C VAL A 43 9.53 9.50 -2.18
N GLU A 44 10.25 10.57 -1.85
CA GLU A 44 10.78 10.77 -0.50
C GLU A 44 9.73 11.38 0.43
N LEU A 45 9.16 10.56 1.32
CA LEU A 45 8.13 11.00 2.25
C LEU A 45 8.67 11.87 3.39
N SER A 46 9.95 11.75 3.74
CA SER A 46 10.58 12.48 4.86
C SER A 46 10.62 14.00 4.62
N VAL A 47 10.69 14.43 3.36
CA VAL A 47 10.69 15.84 2.96
C VAL A 47 9.30 16.35 2.55
N TYR A 48 8.30 15.46 2.55
CA TYR A 48 6.94 15.81 2.15
C TYR A 48 6.26 16.60 3.28
N PRO A 49 5.88 17.87 3.07
CA PRO A 49 5.51 18.78 4.16
C PRO A 49 4.38 18.27 5.07
N THR A 50 3.43 17.49 4.55
CA THR A 50 2.26 17.03 5.31
C THR A 50 2.36 15.59 5.81
N TYR A 51 3.44 14.85 5.50
CA TYR A 51 3.53 13.43 5.84
C TYR A 51 3.49 13.20 7.35
N MET A 52 4.19 14.03 8.12
CA MET A 52 4.21 13.90 9.58
C MET A 52 2.85 14.18 10.21
N ASP A 53 2.09 15.14 9.66
CA ASP A 53 0.75 15.47 10.15
C ASP A 53 -0.25 14.34 9.87
N GLU A 54 -0.18 13.74 8.68
CA GLU A 54 -0.98 12.55 8.32
C GLU A 54 -0.61 11.34 9.19
N PHE A 55 0.67 11.12 9.44
CA PHE A 55 1.14 10.03 10.30
C PHE A 55 0.60 10.17 11.73
N VAL A 56 0.70 11.37 12.33
CA VAL A 56 0.16 11.63 13.68
C VAL A 56 -1.35 11.44 13.70
N SER A 57 -2.05 11.85 12.65
CA SER A 57 -3.50 11.65 12.52
C SER A 57 -3.90 10.17 12.45
N ALA A 58 -3.07 9.33 11.82
CA ALA A 58 -3.26 7.89 11.72
C ALA A 58 -2.92 7.10 12.99
N CYS A 59 -2.34 7.74 14.02
CA CYS A 59 -2.06 7.08 15.30
C CYS A 59 -3.28 6.91 16.22
N PHE A 60 -4.43 7.50 15.87
CA PHE A 60 -5.70 7.32 16.56
C PHE A 60 -6.58 6.29 15.84
N LEU A 61 -7.44 5.57 16.56
CA LEU A 61 -8.33 4.57 15.98
C LEU A 61 -9.77 5.12 15.85
N PRO A 62 -10.39 5.03 14.66
CA PRO A 62 -9.83 4.53 13.39
C PRO A 62 -8.85 5.50 12.70
N HIS A 63 -8.99 6.81 12.99
CA HIS A 63 -8.15 7.93 12.57
C HIS A 63 -8.62 9.19 13.33
N THR A 64 -7.81 10.26 13.43
CA THR A 64 -8.26 11.53 14.03
C THR A 64 -9.47 12.13 13.31
N ASN A 65 -9.51 12.00 11.97
CA ASN A 65 -10.66 12.37 11.15
C ASN A 65 -11.53 11.13 10.87
N ILE A 66 -12.66 11.03 11.57
CA ILE A 66 -13.61 9.90 11.44
C ILE A 66 -14.35 9.88 10.09
N ASP A 67 -14.47 11.03 9.40
CA ASP A 67 -15.17 11.09 8.11
C ASP A 67 -14.42 10.35 7.00
N GLN A 68 -13.13 10.00 7.22
CA GLN A 68 -12.37 9.12 6.32
C GLN A 68 -12.74 7.63 6.49
N PHE A 69 -13.52 7.28 7.51
CA PHE A 69 -13.95 5.92 7.83
C PHE A 69 -15.48 5.85 7.99
N PRO A 70 -16.25 6.16 6.93
CA PRO A 70 -17.71 6.18 6.98
C PRO A 70 -18.34 4.90 7.53
N THR A 71 -17.82 3.72 7.17
CA THR A 71 -18.36 2.44 7.64
C THR A 71 -18.14 2.22 9.14
N VAL A 72 -17.06 2.78 9.71
CA VAL A 72 -16.80 2.72 11.16
C VAL A 72 -17.65 3.75 11.90
N LYS A 73 -17.82 4.94 11.32
CA LYS A 73 -18.70 5.98 11.84
C LYS A 73 -20.14 5.47 12.01
N GLU A 74 -20.67 4.80 10.99
CA GLU A 74 -22.01 4.18 11.01
C GLU A 74 -22.19 3.09 12.09
N ILE A 75 -21.10 2.47 12.56
CA ILE A 75 -21.16 1.44 13.62
C ILE A 75 -21.13 2.07 15.02
N LEU A 76 -20.54 3.26 15.16
CA LEU A 76 -20.34 3.93 16.44
C LEU A 76 -21.48 4.90 16.81
N GLU A 77 -22.24 5.38 15.81
CA GLU A 77 -23.45 6.21 15.96
C GLU A 77 -24.73 5.35 16.04
#